data_AF-A0A2G6N3Z0-F1
#
_entry.id   AF-A0A2G6N3Z0-F1
#
_cell.length_a   1.000
_cell.length_b   1.000
_cell.length_c   1.000
_cell.angle_alpha   90.00
_cell.angle_beta   90.00
_cell.angle_gamma   90.00
#
_symmetry.space_group_name_H-M   'P 1'
#
loop_
_entity.id
_entity.type
_entity.pdbx_description
1 polymer ?
#
loop_
_entity_poly.entity_id
_entity_poly.type
_entity_poly.pdbx_seq_one_letter_code
_entity_poly.pdbx_strand_id
1 'polypeptide(L)' 'MRFNPNYNVLENYIVRAICFVISIIFLVMGALTLWSKFGESPLSFDHTFKFGIAATGWGAILFFLSVRKFFTK' A
#
# COMPACT_ATOMS: atom_id res chain seq x y z
N MET A 1 8.91 -25.06 16.49
CA MET A 1 7.64 -24.31 16.35
C MET A 1 6.83 -24.98 15.25
N ARG A 2 5.64 -25.52 15.55
CA ARG A 2 4.76 -26.11 14.52
C ARG A 2 4.16 -24.99 13.68
N PHE A 3 4.49 -24.94 12.39
CA PHE A 3 3.76 -24.12 11.42
C PHE A 3 2.32 -24.64 11.36
N ASN A 4 1.37 -23.85 11.85
CA ASN A 4 -0.05 -24.13 11.70
C ASN A 4 -0.47 -23.66 10.30
N PRO A 5 -0.80 -24.56 9.35
CA PRO A 5 -1.14 -24.19 7.98
C PRO A 5 -2.43 -23.36 7.88
N ASN A 6 -3.24 -23.35 8.95
CA ASN A 6 -4.46 -22.54 9.04
C ASN A 6 -4.23 -21.18 9.72
N TYR A 7 -2.98 -20.78 9.99
CA TYR A 7 -2.70 -19.44 10.52
C TYR A 7 -2.86 -18.39 9.42
N ASN A 8 -4.08 -17.88 9.29
CA ASN A 8 -4.38 -16.81 8.37
C ASN A 8 -3.90 -15.49 9.00
N VAL A 9 -2.70 -15.06 8.62
CA VAL A 9 -2.02 -13.85 9.12
C VAL A 9 -2.91 -12.60 9.01
N LEU A 10 -3.80 -12.56 8.01
CA LEU A 10 -4.77 -11.48 7.79
C LEU A 10 -5.95 -11.49 8.77
N GLU A 11 -6.12 -12.52 9.61
CA GLU A 11 -7.11 -12.49 10.70
C GLU A 11 -6.59 -11.83 11.96
N ASN A 12 -5.27 -11.71 12.10
CA ASN A 12 -4.66 -11.06 13.23
C ASN A 12 -4.91 -9.54 13.17
N TYR A 13 -5.60 -9.02 14.18
CA TYR A 13 -5.93 -7.60 14.29
C TYR A 13 -4.67 -6.71 14.30
N ILE A 14 -3.57 -7.18 14.91
CA ILE A 14 -2.30 -6.46 14.97
C ILE A 14 -1.70 -6.35 13.57
N VAL A 15 -1.65 -7.46 12.83
CA VAL A 15 -1.07 -7.46 11.48
C VAL A 15 -1.88 -6.58 10.54
N ARG A 16 -3.21 -6.61 10.63
CA ARG A 16 -4.08 -5.71 9.85
C ARG A 16 -3.84 -4.23 10.19
N ALA A 17 -3.70 -3.90 11.46
CA ALA A 17 -3.40 -2.53 11.89
C ALA A 17 -2.05 -2.06 11.33
N ILE A 18 -1.03 -2.93 11.35
CA ILE A 18 0.28 -2.65 10.75
C ILE A 18 0.14 -2.45 9.24
N CYS A 19 -0.55 -3.34 8.53
CA CYS A 19 -0.80 -3.19 7.09
C CYS A 19 -1.54 -1.89 6.76
N PHE A 20 -2.51 -1.49 7.60
CA PHE A 20 -3.24 -0.23 7.45
C PHE A 20 -2.32 0.98 7.59
N VAL A 21 -1.50 1.04 8.65
CA VAL A 21 -0.54 2.14 8.86
C VAL A 21 0.45 2.21 7.70
N ILE A 22 1.03 1.09 7.30
CA ILE A 22 1.96 1.02 6.15
C ILE A 22 1.28 1.48 4.86
N SER A 23 0.01 1.10 4.65
CA SER A 23 -0.75 1.50 3.47
C SER A 23 -0.93 3.02 3.37
N ILE A 24 -1.22 3.68 4.50
CA ILE A 24 -1.37 5.14 4.56
C ILE A 24 -0.04 5.82 4.23
N ILE A 25 1.06 5.35 4.82
CA ILE A 25 2.40 5.90 4.55
C ILE A 25 2.73 5.81 3.06
N PHE A 26 2.51 4.65 2.44
CA PHE A 26 2.76 4.47 1.00
C PHE A 26 1.85 5.32 0.13
N LEU A 27 0.56 5.45 0.47
CA LEU A 27 -0.38 6.29 -0.27
C LEU A 27 0.02 7.76 -0.21
N VAL A 28 0.35 8.28 0.97
CA VAL A 28 0.80 9.67 1.15
C VAL A 28 2.11 9.92 0.41
N MET A 29 3.09 9.03 0.58
CA MET A 29 4.39 9.16 -0.08
C MET A 29 4.25 9.09 -1.61
N GLY A 30 3.46 8.16 -2.13
CA GLY A 30 3.17 8.02 -3.55
C GLY A 30 2.44 9.23 -4.12
N ALA A 31 1.43 9.74 -3.42
CA ALA A 31 0.71 10.95 -3.81
C ALA A 31 1.63 12.18 -3.86
N LEU A 32 2.49 12.37 -2.86
CA LEU A 32 3.44 13.49 -2.83
C LEU A 32 4.49 13.40 -3.94
N THR A 33 5.01 12.20 -4.22
CA THR A 33 5.99 11.99 -5.31
C THR A 33 5.37 12.11 -6.69
N LEU A 34 4.11 11.73 -6.88
CA LEU A 34 3.39 11.97 -8.13
C LEU A 34 3.06 13.46 -8.29
N TRP A 35 2.67 14.13 -7.20
CA TRP A 35 2.39 15.56 -7.19
C TRP A 35 3.62 16.39 -7.54
N SER A 36 4.80 16.05 -7.00
CA SER A 36 6.04 16.77 -7.31
C SER A 36 6.49 16.61 -8.76
N LYS A 37 5.99 15.58 -9.45
CA LYS A 37 6.23 15.32 -10.87
C LYS A 37 5.08 15.76 -11.77
N PHE A 38 4.01 16.29 -11.19
CA PHE A 38 2.84 16.74 -11.93
C PHE A 38 3.16 18.07 -12.63
N GLY A 39 3.34 18.02 -13.96
CA GLY A 39 3.74 19.18 -14.77
C GLY A 39 5.16 19.07 -15.36
N GLU A 40 5.93 18.03 -15.00
CA GLU A 40 7.16 17.70 -15.72
C GLU A 40 6.85 17.00 -17.06
N SER A 41 7.76 17.14 -18.02
CA SER A 41 7.64 16.56 -19.36
C SER A 41 7.44 15.04 -19.30
N PRO A 42 6.46 14.45 -20.01
CA PRO A 42 6.24 13.00 -20.03
C PRO A 42 7.42 12.19 -20.58
N LEU A 43 8.29 12.83 -21.37
CA LEU A 43 9.52 12.25 -21.92
C LEU A 43 10.55 11.89 -20.85
N SER A 44 10.43 12.42 -19.63
CA SER A 44 11.29 12.11 -18.49
C SER A 44 10.53 11.37 -17.40
N PHE A 45 9.85 10.26 -17.74
CA PHE A 45 9.33 9.31 -16.74
C PHE A 45 10.48 8.65 -15.97
N ASP A 46 11.03 9.43 -15.05
CA ASP A 46 12.19 9.12 -14.24
C ASP A 46 11.79 8.13 -13.12
N HIS A 47 12.79 7.59 -12.44
CA HIS A 47 12.66 6.65 -11.34
C HIS A 47 11.73 7.16 -10.23
N THR A 48 11.68 8.47 -9.99
CA THR A 48 10.78 9.09 -9.00
C THR A 48 9.30 8.92 -9.36
N PHE A 49 8.93 9.06 -10.64
CA PHE A 49 7.55 8.88 -11.06
C PHE A 49 7.13 7.41 -10.98
N LYS A 50 8.01 6.50 -11.41
CA LYS A 50 7.79 5.04 -11.29
C LYS A 50 7.64 4.61 -9.83
N PHE A 51 8.45 5.19 -8.95
CA PHE A 51 8.34 4.99 -7.51
C PHE A 51 7.01 5.51 -6.97
N GLY A 52 6.56 6.70 -7.38
CA GLY A 52 5.28 7.26 -6.99
C GLY A 52 4.10 6.35 -7.33
N ILE A 53 4.05 5.85 -8.58
CA ILE A 53 3.03 4.87 -9.00
C ILE A 53 3.12 3.59 -8.17
N ALA A 54 4.31 3.03 -8.00
CA ALA A 54 4.50 1.79 -7.25
C ALA A 54 4.08 1.94 -5.79
N ALA A 55 4.46 3.03 -5.13
CA ALA A 55 4.08 3.35 -3.76
C ALA A 55 2.56 3.50 -3.63
N THR A 56 1.91 4.26 -4.51
CA THR A 56 0.45 4.38 -4.51
C THR A 56 -0.26 3.06 -4.76
N GLY A 57 0.23 2.24 -5.71
CA GLY A 57 -0.33 0.93 -6.01
C GLY A 57 -0.23 -0.07 -4.85
N TRP A 58 0.95 -0.22 -4.26
CA TRP A 58 1.14 -1.08 -3.07
C TRP A 58 0.37 -0.56 -1.87
N GLY A 59 0.32 0.76 -1.67
CA GLY A 59 -0.51 1.39 -0.65
C GLY A 59 -1.99 1.01 -0.81
N ALA A 60 -2.55 1.10 -2.01
CA ALA A 60 -3.94 0.73 -2.27
C ALA A 60 -4.23 -0.77 -2.00
N ILE A 61 -3.32 -1.66 -2.41
CA ILE A 61 -3.45 -3.11 -2.17
C ILE A 61 -3.45 -3.42 -0.67
N LEU A 62 -2.48 -2.86 0.07
CA LEU A 62 -2.38 -3.08 1.52
C LEU A 62 -3.57 -2.49 2.26
N PHE A 63 -4.05 -1.31 1.83
CA PHE A 63 -5.25 -0.70 2.36
C PHE A 63 -6.44 -1.63 2.16
N PHE A 64 -6.68 -2.09 0.93
CA PHE A 64 -7.75 -3.03 0.61
C PHE A 64 -7.68 -4.30 1.46
N LEU A 65 -6.50 -4.92 1.59
CA LEU A 65 -6.32 -6.11 2.43
C LEU A 65 -6.64 -5.84 3.91
N SER A 66 -6.29 -4.66 4.41
CA SER A 66 -6.57 -4.27 5.80
C SER A 66 -8.06 -4.03 6.06
N VAL A 67 -8.82 -3.47 5.10
CA VAL A 67 -10.24 -3.15 5.25
C VAL A 67 -11.20 -4.21 4.72
N ARG A 68 -10.75 -5.14 3.86
CA ARG A 68 -11.60 -6.16 3.21
C ARG A 68 -12.52 -6.91 4.18
N LYS A 69 -12.01 -7.28 5.37
CA LYS A 69 -12.78 -8.02 6.38
C LYS A 69 -13.91 -7.19 7.03
N PHE A 70 -13.90 -5.86 6.91
CA PHE A 70 -15.05 -5.03 7.32
C PHE A 70 -16.25 -5.16 6.36
N PHE A 71 -16.01 -5.51 5.09
CA PHE A 71 -17.05 -5.60 4.06
C PHE A 71 -17.60 -7.01 3.86
N THR A 72 -16.81 -8.06 4.13
CA THR A 72 -17.33 -9.44 4.28
C THR A 72 -17.89 -9.60 5.70
N LYS A 73 -19.12 -9.10 5.91
CA LYS A 73 -20.00 -9.53 7.00
C LYS A 73 -20.72 -10.81 6.61
#